data_AF-A0A5B7YIU8-F1
#
_entry.id   AF-A0A5B7YIU8-F1
#
_cell.length_a   1.000
_cell.length_b   1.000
_cell.length_c   1.000
_cell.angle_alpha   90.00
_cell.angle_beta   90.00
_cell.angle_gamma   90.00
#
_symmetry.space_group_name_H-M   'P 1'
#
loop_
_entity.id
_entity.type
_entity.pdbx_description
1 polymer ?
#
loop_
_entity_poly.entity_id
_entity_poly.type
_entity_poly.pdbx_seq_one_letter_code
_entity_poly.pdbx_strand_id
1 'polypeptide(L)'
;MGRKSHTQTLYCSMNGYVVGQLFLKSGRMSFKYAPEWMSMEGSRAISLSLPMQMSEIKTDAVHAYFDNLLPDADAIRQHMVDRLGANSSKPFDLLAEVGKDCVGALTFTNQPPEEEMPPLAMTPLSEAQVAETIREARLEKMLGMNSDEDFRISLAGAQEKTALTWWNNTWCRPHQSTPTTHIFKPPIRHHENLRIDLSSSVDNEWFCLAFMRHLDITVAQAEIAQFEDQKVLVVERFDRRLQRDNILRLPQEDFCQALGMASGSKYEENGGPGAAAIMDLLSHSSNAYADRLAFFQSQVVFWLLAAIDGHAKNFSISLNADGFRLTPFYDVISAYPYFGQGNIQRQKIKMAMKVHSKNTHYRWHDITARHWLAHGIYLGLSQDDTLSILSFLTDNIETALAQTFEEANAHFDVAVGTSIADGALACKRKVVALLNS
;
A
#
# COMPACT_ATOMS: atom_id res chain seq x y z
N MET A 1 8.66 21.80 44.10
CA MET A 1 7.57 21.00 43.50
C MET A 1 8.05 20.53 42.14
N GLY A 2 8.32 19.23 41.98
CA GLY A 2 8.76 18.67 40.70
C GLY A 2 7.64 18.80 39.67
N ARG A 3 7.94 19.40 38.52
CA ARG A 3 7.01 19.51 37.39
C ARG A 3 6.60 18.07 37.03
N LYS A 4 5.31 17.72 37.16
CA LYS A 4 4.80 16.41 36.74
C LYS A 4 5.24 16.20 35.29
N SER A 5 6.02 15.15 35.04
CA SER A 5 6.36 14.77 33.69
C SER A 5 5.06 14.34 33.00
N HIS A 6 4.56 15.16 32.08
CA HIS A 6 3.41 14.83 31.23
C HIS A 6 3.87 13.85 30.12
N THR A 7 4.40 12.70 30.53
CA THR A 7 4.69 11.61 29.60
C THR A 7 3.39 10.88 29.32
N GLN A 8 2.98 10.86 28.05
CA GLN A 8 1.90 9.98 27.61
C GLN A 8 2.52 8.68 27.08
N THR A 9 1.80 7.57 27.23
CA THR A 9 2.28 6.24 26.85
C THR A 9 1.19 5.46 26.14
N LEU A 10 1.54 4.86 25.00
CA LEU A 10 0.75 3.83 24.33
C LEU A 10 1.52 2.51 24.39
N TYR A 11 0.82 1.43 24.73
CA TYR A 11 1.31 0.07 24.62
C TYR A 11 1.10 -0.40 23.18
N CYS A 12 2.20 -0.84 22.56
CA CYS A 12 2.20 -1.42 21.23
C CYS A 12 2.22 -2.94 21.36
N SER A 13 1.17 -3.60 20.87
CA SER A 13 1.01 -5.04 20.98
C SER A 13 0.87 -5.69 19.61
N MET A 14 1.37 -6.91 19.46
CA MET A 14 1.30 -7.72 18.25
C MET A 14 0.62 -9.02 18.57
N ASN A 15 -0.60 -9.24 18.05
CA ASN A 15 -1.44 -10.40 18.38
C ASN A 15 -1.48 -10.65 19.90
N GLY A 16 -1.79 -9.59 20.67
CA GLY A 16 -1.91 -9.54 22.13
C GLY A 16 -0.62 -9.66 22.95
N TYR A 17 0.55 -9.85 22.33
CA TYR A 17 1.83 -9.73 23.02
C TYR A 17 2.31 -8.28 23.04
N VAL A 18 2.66 -7.75 24.21
CA VAL A 18 3.24 -6.40 24.32
C VAL A 18 4.64 -6.40 23.72
N VAL A 19 4.81 -5.71 22.60
CA VAL A 19 6.09 -5.57 21.91
C VAL A 19 6.92 -4.44 22.49
N GLY A 20 6.25 -3.38 22.96
CA GLY A 20 6.91 -2.22 23.52
C GLY A 20 5.97 -1.08 23.84
N GLN A 21 6.55 0.07 24.13
CA GLN A 21 5.85 1.27 24.52
C GLN A 21 6.28 2.45 23.66
N LEU A 22 5.29 3.17 23.14
CA LEU A 22 5.45 4.45 22.48
C LEU A 22 5.22 5.56 23.50
N PHE A 23 6.17 6.47 23.63
CA PHE A 23 6.10 7.61 24.53
C PHE A 23 5.94 8.91 23.76
N LEU A 24 5.21 9.85 24.33
CA LEU A 24 5.20 11.25 23.93
C LEU A 24 5.70 12.10 25.11
N LYS A 25 6.90 12.67 24.96
CA LYS A 25 7.57 13.50 25.98
C LYS A 25 7.89 14.87 25.38
N SER A 26 7.27 15.93 25.91
CA SER A 26 7.46 17.31 25.43
C SER A 26 7.28 17.46 23.91
N GLY A 27 6.31 16.72 23.33
CA GLY A 27 6.02 16.75 21.90
C GLY A 27 6.92 15.86 21.01
N ARG A 28 7.91 15.16 21.58
CA ARG A 28 8.76 14.22 20.86
C ARG A 28 8.35 12.77 21.13
N MET A 29 8.23 11.99 20.06
CA MET A 29 7.96 10.56 20.14
C MET A 29 9.23 9.76 20.36
N SER A 30 9.13 8.70 21.16
CA SER A 30 10.20 7.71 21.35
C SER A 30 9.61 6.33 21.60
N PHE A 31 10.34 5.28 21.23
CA PHE A 31 9.85 3.91 21.35
C PHE A 31 10.82 3.07 22.17
N LYS A 32 10.31 2.18 23.01
CA LYS A 32 11.11 1.22 23.77
C LYS A 32 10.50 -0.17 23.66
N TYR A 33 11.31 -1.14 23.25
CA TYR A 33 10.92 -2.55 23.25
C TYR A 33 10.73 -3.08 24.67
N ALA A 34 9.77 -3.98 24.85
CA ALA A 34 9.57 -4.73 26.08
C ALA A 34 10.69 -5.78 26.20
N PRO A 35 11.39 -5.89 27.36
CA PRO A 35 12.39 -6.93 27.58
C PRO A 35 11.85 -8.35 27.34
N GLU A 36 10.60 -8.59 27.72
CA GLU A 36 9.91 -9.86 27.56
C GLU A 36 9.78 -10.22 26.08
N TRP A 37 9.38 -9.27 25.23
CA TRP A 37 9.34 -9.44 23.79
C TRP A 37 10.72 -9.79 23.23
N MET A 38 11.76 -9.06 23.63
CA MET A 38 13.13 -9.30 23.13
C MET A 38 13.68 -10.69 23.50
N SER A 39 13.17 -11.29 24.59
CA SER A 39 13.54 -12.63 25.03
C SER A 39 12.69 -13.75 24.44
N MET A 40 11.59 -13.40 23.76
CA MET A 40 10.63 -14.35 23.22
C MET A 40 11.13 -14.98 21.92
N GLU A 41 10.90 -16.28 21.76
CA GLU A 41 11.16 -16.97 20.50
C GLU A 41 10.24 -16.42 19.39
N GLY A 42 10.81 -16.16 18.22
CA GLY A 42 10.08 -15.53 17.12
C GLY A 42 9.84 -14.03 17.30
N SER A 43 10.45 -13.39 18.30
CA SER A 43 10.49 -11.94 18.41
C SER A 43 11.19 -11.30 17.21
N ARG A 44 10.80 -10.05 16.92
CA ARG A 44 11.32 -9.28 15.79
C ARG A 44 11.14 -7.80 16.03
N ALA A 45 11.87 -6.99 15.28
CA ALA A 45 11.67 -5.54 15.29
C ALA A 45 10.29 -5.17 14.72
N ILE A 46 9.70 -4.06 15.17
CA ILE A 46 8.47 -3.51 14.59
C ILE A 46 8.70 -2.88 13.22
N SER A 47 9.95 -2.51 12.93
CA SER A 47 10.40 -1.88 11.71
C SER A 47 11.89 -2.12 11.52
N LEU A 48 12.36 -2.25 10.28
CA LEU A 48 13.78 -2.22 9.94
C LEU A 48 14.44 -0.88 10.32
N SER A 49 13.69 0.22 10.34
CA SER A 49 14.20 1.53 10.78
C SER A 49 14.24 1.70 12.30
N LEU A 50 13.61 0.79 13.04
CA LEU A 50 13.56 0.76 14.50
C LEU A 50 14.14 -0.56 15.03
N PRO A 51 15.45 -0.84 14.83
CA PRO A 51 16.05 -2.11 15.21
C PRO A 51 15.91 -2.39 16.69
N MET A 52 15.69 -3.66 17.00
CA MET A 52 15.42 -4.15 18.35
C MET A 52 16.63 -3.92 19.27
N GLN A 53 16.41 -3.19 20.37
CA GLN A 53 17.44 -2.82 21.33
C GLN A 53 16.84 -2.52 22.71
N MET A 54 17.65 -2.67 23.77
CA MET A 54 17.23 -2.43 25.16
C MET A 54 17.00 -0.95 25.47
N SER A 55 17.69 -0.07 24.73
CA SER A 55 17.64 1.38 24.94
C SER A 55 16.40 2.00 24.28
N GLU A 56 15.93 3.11 24.82
CA GLU A 56 14.82 3.88 24.23
C GLU A 56 15.28 4.54 22.92
N ILE A 57 14.60 4.22 21.82
CA ILE A 57 14.85 4.77 20.49
C ILE A 57 14.21 6.17 20.42
N LYS A 58 15.02 7.18 20.08
CA LYS A 58 14.60 8.59 20.05
C LYS A 58 14.87 9.27 18.70
N THR A 59 15.25 8.50 17.69
CA THR A 59 15.53 8.99 16.34
C THR A 59 14.25 9.46 15.65
N ASP A 60 14.39 10.26 14.60
CA ASP A 60 13.23 10.76 13.83
C ASP A 60 12.49 9.62 13.10
N ALA A 61 13.16 8.48 12.90
CA ALA A 61 12.55 7.26 12.38
C ALA A 61 11.35 6.78 13.23
N VAL A 62 11.33 7.06 14.54
CA VAL A 62 10.18 6.76 15.39
C VAL A 62 8.95 7.53 14.92
N HIS A 63 9.10 8.84 14.74
CA HIS A 63 8.01 9.67 14.23
C HIS A 63 7.59 9.23 12.83
N ALA A 64 8.56 9.03 11.93
CA ALA A 64 8.30 8.59 10.56
C ALA A 64 7.52 7.26 10.51
N TYR A 65 7.93 6.26 11.30
CA TYR A 65 7.27 4.96 11.31
C TYR A 65 5.80 5.05 11.69
N PHE A 66 5.50 5.71 12.82
CA PHE A 66 4.13 5.82 13.35
C PHE A 66 3.25 6.78 12.53
N ASP A 67 3.83 7.83 11.95
CA ASP A 67 3.15 8.74 11.03
C ASP A 67 2.68 8.02 9.75
N ASN A 68 3.50 7.11 9.21
CA ASN A 68 3.17 6.34 8.00
C ASN A 68 2.03 5.32 8.18
N LEU A 69 1.62 5.01 9.43
CA LEU A 69 0.45 4.17 9.72
C LEU A 69 -0.88 4.92 9.56
N LEU A 70 -0.84 6.24 9.41
CA LEU A 70 -1.99 7.11 9.31
C LEU A 70 -2.19 7.62 7.88
N PRO A 71 -3.39 8.11 7.54
CA PRO A 71 -3.63 8.73 6.23
C PRO A 71 -2.65 9.87 5.95
N ASP A 72 -2.22 10.03 4.70
CA ASP A 72 -1.26 11.06 4.30
C ASP A 72 -1.85 12.48 4.33
N ALA A 73 -3.16 12.62 4.04
CA ALA A 73 -3.79 13.93 3.88
C ALA A 73 -4.22 14.53 5.24
N ASP A 74 -3.79 15.77 5.51
CA ASP A 74 -4.08 16.48 6.75
C ASP A 74 -5.58 16.70 6.97
N ALA A 75 -6.33 16.96 5.91
CA ALA A 75 -7.78 17.13 5.98
C ALA A 75 -8.49 15.85 6.46
N ILE A 76 -8.02 14.67 6.03
CA ILE A 76 -8.53 13.37 6.53
C ILE A 76 -8.19 13.22 8.01
N ARG A 77 -6.98 13.59 8.43
CA ARG A 77 -6.57 13.55 9.84
C ARG A 77 -7.41 14.47 10.70
N GLN A 78 -7.72 15.68 10.23
CA GLN A 78 -8.57 16.62 10.96
C GLN A 78 -9.99 16.08 11.11
N HIS A 79 -10.55 15.47 10.06
CA HIS A 79 -11.85 14.81 10.17
C HIS A 79 -11.83 13.65 11.19
N MET A 80 -10.73 12.88 11.26
CA MET A 80 -10.58 11.84 12.29
C MET A 80 -10.58 12.44 13.70
N VAL A 81 -9.96 13.61 13.90
CA VAL A 81 -10.00 14.34 15.19
C VAL A 81 -11.44 14.67 15.57
N ASP A 82 -12.17 15.31 14.67
CA ASP A 82 -13.52 15.79 14.94
C ASP A 82 -14.50 14.63 15.23
N ARG A 83 -14.33 13.51 14.52
CA ARG A 83 -15.19 12.31 14.67
C ARG A 83 -14.89 11.51 15.94
N LEU A 84 -13.60 11.30 16.24
CA LEU A 84 -13.17 10.42 17.32
C LEU A 84 -12.98 11.16 18.64
N GLY A 85 -12.97 12.49 18.62
CA GLY A 85 -12.63 13.30 19.77
C GLY A 85 -11.15 13.20 20.14
N ALA A 86 -10.27 12.93 19.17
CA ALA A 86 -8.84 12.84 19.42
C ALA A 86 -8.29 14.19 19.90
N ASN A 87 -7.22 14.20 20.70
CA ASN A 87 -6.67 15.45 21.24
C ASN A 87 -6.03 16.35 20.17
N SER A 88 -5.50 15.77 19.09
CA SER A 88 -4.93 16.49 17.96
C SER A 88 -4.81 15.60 16.72
N SER A 89 -4.49 16.20 15.57
CA SER A 89 -4.21 15.49 14.31
C SER A 89 -2.81 14.87 14.26
N LYS A 90 -2.06 14.89 15.38
CA LYS A 90 -0.71 14.33 15.46
C LYS A 90 -0.74 12.81 15.57
N PRO A 91 0.34 12.13 15.14
CA PRO A 91 0.34 10.68 15.06
C PRO A 91 0.01 9.95 16.37
N PHE A 92 0.60 10.40 17.48
CA PHE A 92 0.37 9.78 18.78
C PHE A 92 -1.11 9.81 19.21
N ASP A 93 -1.75 10.98 19.10
CA ASP A 93 -3.14 11.15 19.55
C ASP A 93 -4.12 10.41 18.64
N LEU A 94 -3.87 10.40 17.32
CA LEU A 94 -4.69 9.63 16.38
C LEU A 94 -4.56 8.11 16.62
N LEU A 95 -3.34 7.61 16.80
CA LEU A 95 -3.10 6.18 17.06
C LEU A 95 -3.72 5.71 18.38
N ALA A 96 -3.84 6.59 19.39
CA ALA A 96 -4.53 6.27 20.62
C ALA A 96 -6.01 5.90 20.40
N GLU A 97 -6.65 6.50 19.39
CA GLU A 97 -8.06 6.30 19.07
C GLU A 97 -8.30 5.21 18.01
N VAL A 98 -7.56 5.24 16.89
CA VAL A 98 -7.78 4.30 15.76
C VAL A 98 -6.86 3.10 15.72
N GLY A 99 -5.86 3.05 16.60
CA GLY A 99 -4.77 2.08 16.52
C GLY A 99 -5.12 0.63 16.82
N LYS A 100 -6.41 0.26 16.86
CA LYS A 100 -6.84 -1.13 17.14
C LYS A 100 -6.77 -2.05 15.92
N ASP A 101 -6.78 -1.49 14.71
CA ASP A 101 -6.62 -2.26 13.47
C ASP A 101 -5.90 -1.46 12.36
N CYS A 102 -4.58 -1.33 12.49
CA CYS A 102 -3.73 -0.68 11.49
C CYS A 102 -3.27 -1.65 10.38
N VAL A 103 -2.56 -1.12 9.38
CA VAL A 103 -1.73 -1.93 8.48
C VAL A 103 -0.63 -2.62 9.28
N GLY A 104 -0.32 -3.87 8.91
CA GLY A 104 0.58 -4.74 9.65
C GLY A 104 -0.08 -5.32 10.90
N ALA A 105 0.73 -5.59 11.92
CA ALA A 105 0.30 -6.35 13.10
C ALA A 105 0.26 -5.57 14.41
N LEU A 106 0.65 -4.30 14.41
CA LEU A 106 0.62 -3.50 15.62
C LEU A 106 -0.79 -3.04 15.98
N THR A 107 -1.04 -3.07 17.28
CA THR A 107 -2.22 -2.51 17.93
C THR A 107 -1.76 -1.56 19.04
N PHE A 108 -2.49 -0.48 19.23
CA PHE A 108 -2.15 0.60 20.16
C PHE A 108 -3.23 0.77 21.22
N THR A 109 -2.81 0.80 22.48
CA THR A 109 -3.73 0.84 23.62
C THR A 109 -3.15 1.67 24.77
N ASN A 110 -4.01 2.32 25.56
CA ASN A 110 -3.58 3.10 26.73
C ASN A 110 -3.18 2.22 27.93
N GLN A 111 -3.60 0.96 27.93
CA GLN A 111 -3.30 -0.05 28.94
C GLN A 111 -2.79 -1.31 28.24
N PRO A 112 -1.93 -2.12 28.87
CA PRO A 112 -1.50 -3.37 28.28
C PRO A 112 -2.73 -4.28 28.03
N PRO A 113 -2.69 -5.14 27.00
CA PRO A 113 -3.76 -6.10 26.76
C PRO A 113 -3.89 -7.04 27.95
N GLU A 114 -5.13 -7.33 28.33
CA GLU A 114 -5.45 -8.28 29.41
C GLU A 114 -5.34 -9.74 28.94
N GLU A 115 -5.49 -9.98 27.64
CA GLU A 115 -5.50 -11.30 27.01
C GLU A 115 -4.57 -11.34 25.78
N GLU A 116 -3.83 -12.44 25.62
CA GLU A 116 -2.90 -12.64 24.50
C GLU A 116 -3.62 -12.81 23.16
N MET A 117 -4.86 -13.29 23.12
CA MET A 117 -5.70 -13.27 21.92
C MET A 117 -7.17 -13.21 22.32
N PRO A 118 -7.79 -12.02 22.29
CA PRO A 118 -9.19 -11.90 22.62
C PRO A 118 -10.06 -12.66 21.59
N PRO A 119 -11.23 -13.17 22.01
CA PRO A 119 -12.14 -13.84 21.10
C PRO A 119 -12.63 -12.89 20.00
N LEU A 120 -12.90 -13.45 18.83
CA LEU A 120 -13.43 -12.67 17.72
C LEU A 120 -14.84 -12.15 18.07
N ALA A 121 -15.00 -10.84 18.05
CA ALA A 121 -16.27 -10.16 18.29
C ALA A 121 -16.70 -9.44 17.00
N MET A 122 -17.80 -9.89 16.39
CA MET A 122 -18.25 -9.34 15.12
C MET A 122 -19.76 -9.51 14.94
N THR A 123 -20.37 -8.66 14.10
CA THR A 123 -21.78 -8.76 13.71
C THR A 123 -21.87 -9.13 12.23
N PRO A 124 -22.53 -10.25 11.86
CA PRO A 124 -22.81 -10.57 10.47
C PRO A 124 -23.64 -9.48 9.78
N LEU A 125 -23.34 -9.22 8.52
CA LEU A 125 -23.99 -8.21 7.70
C LEU A 125 -24.73 -8.88 6.53
N SER A 126 -25.95 -8.41 6.29
CA SER A 126 -26.64 -8.63 5.01
C SER A 126 -26.00 -7.79 3.89
N GLU A 127 -26.28 -8.13 2.65
CA GLU A 127 -25.84 -7.36 1.46
C GLU A 127 -26.19 -5.87 1.58
N ALA A 128 -27.42 -5.55 1.99
CA ALA A 128 -27.89 -4.18 2.20
C ALA A 128 -27.08 -3.42 3.27
N GLN A 129 -26.67 -4.10 4.34
CA GLN A 129 -25.84 -3.49 5.40
C GLN A 129 -24.39 -3.30 4.96
N VAL A 130 -23.87 -4.16 4.08
CA VAL A 130 -22.57 -3.93 3.43
C VAL A 130 -22.66 -2.70 2.52
N ALA A 131 -23.70 -2.61 1.69
CA ALA A 131 -23.93 -1.45 0.83
C ALA A 131 -24.03 -0.15 1.64
N GLU A 132 -24.76 -0.16 2.76
CA GLU A 132 -24.85 1.01 3.65
C GLU A 132 -23.51 1.40 4.26
N THR A 133 -22.74 0.42 4.73
CA THR A 133 -21.38 0.67 5.27
C THR A 133 -20.48 1.31 4.22
N ILE A 134 -20.61 0.91 2.95
CA ILE A 134 -19.89 1.55 1.83
C ILE A 134 -20.40 2.98 1.62
N ARG A 135 -21.72 3.21 1.59
CA ARG A 135 -22.31 4.56 1.42
C ARG A 135 -21.86 5.52 2.52
N GLU A 136 -21.88 5.08 3.78
CA GLU A 136 -21.41 5.84 4.94
C GLU A 136 -19.93 6.24 4.79
N ALA A 137 -19.05 5.27 4.47
CA ALA A 137 -17.62 5.54 4.28
C ALA A 137 -17.33 6.59 3.19
N ARG A 138 -18.18 6.64 2.15
CA ARG A 138 -18.10 7.63 1.08
C ARG A 138 -18.53 9.02 1.55
N LEU A 139 -19.64 9.10 2.30
CA LEU A 139 -20.14 10.37 2.84
C LEU A 139 -19.17 10.99 3.86
N GLU A 140 -18.57 10.17 4.72
CA GLU A 140 -17.63 10.63 5.75
C GLU A 140 -16.41 11.34 5.14
N LYS A 141 -15.87 10.84 4.03
CA LYS A 141 -14.70 11.48 3.41
C LYS A 141 -15.02 12.83 2.78
N MET A 142 -16.24 13.01 2.26
CA MET A 142 -16.68 14.29 1.69
C MET A 142 -16.68 15.43 2.72
N LEU A 143 -17.11 15.14 3.95
CA LEU A 143 -17.15 16.15 5.02
C LEU A 143 -15.74 16.58 5.47
N GLY A 144 -14.72 15.76 5.18
CA GLY A 144 -13.32 16.03 5.51
C GLY A 144 -12.55 16.83 4.46
N MET A 145 -13.00 16.98 3.21
CA MET A 145 -12.24 17.65 2.14
C MET A 145 -12.78 19.05 1.83
N ASN A 146 -12.23 20.09 2.50
CA ASN A 146 -12.66 21.49 2.34
C ASN A 146 -11.56 22.45 1.81
N SER A 147 -10.43 21.95 1.28
CA SER A 147 -9.33 22.80 0.79
C SER A 147 -8.82 22.40 -0.61
N ASP A 148 -8.53 23.41 -1.42
CA ASP A 148 -8.07 23.28 -2.82
C ASP A 148 -6.61 22.80 -2.95
N GLU A 149 -5.80 22.84 -1.88
CA GLU A 149 -4.36 22.54 -1.91
C GLU A 149 -4.01 21.05 -1.76
N ASP A 150 -4.94 20.23 -1.26
CA ASP A 150 -4.65 18.81 -1.00
C ASP A 150 -4.54 17.97 -2.27
N PHE A 151 -4.95 18.47 -3.44
CA PHE A 151 -5.34 17.68 -4.62
C PHE A 151 -4.25 17.12 -5.55
N ARG A 152 -2.95 17.23 -5.21
CA ARG A 152 -1.85 16.50 -5.92
C ARG A 152 -1.75 15.03 -5.48
N ILE A 153 -2.86 14.46 -5.02
CA ILE A 153 -2.93 13.19 -4.31
C ILE A 153 -2.74 12.04 -5.30
N SER A 154 -1.81 11.16 -4.94
CA SER A 154 -1.75 9.76 -5.34
C SER A 154 -3.11 9.23 -5.80
N LEU A 155 -3.14 8.71 -7.04
CA LEU A 155 -4.30 8.13 -7.69
C LEU A 155 -4.91 6.99 -6.85
N ALA A 156 -4.12 6.35 -5.98
CA ALA A 156 -4.57 5.31 -5.05
C ALA A 156 -4.74 5.77 -3.58
N GLY A 157 -3.85 6.64 -3.08
CA GLY A 157 -3.84 7.07 -1.67
C GLY A 157 -5.01 7.99 -1.26
N ALA A 158 -5.67 8.63 -2.24
CA ALA A 158 -6.83 9.50 -2.05
C ALA A 158 -8.18 8.76 -2.02
N GLN A 159 -8.22 7.43 -2.15
CA GLN A 159 -9.47 6.70 -2.34
C GLN A 159 -10.26 6.52 -1.03
N GLU A 160 -11.58 6.65 -1.09
CA GLU A 160 -12.51 6.24 -0.02
C GLU A 160 -12.34 4.73 0.20
N LYS A 161 -12.14 4.29 1.43
CA LYS A 161 -12.05 2.85 1.74
C LYS A 161 -12.66 2.53 3.08
N THR A 162 -13.29 1.37 3.16
CA THR A 162 -13.71 0.73 4.40
C THR A 162 -13.09 -0.66 4.48
N ALA A 163 -13.21 -1.34 5.62
CA ALA A 163 -12.67 -2.67 5.78
C ALA A 163 -13.62 -3.54 6.60
N LEU A 164 -13.78 -4.79 6.17
CA LEU A 164 -14.70 -5.76 6.76
C LEU A 164 -13.99 -7.10 7.01
N THR A 165 -14.61 -7.92 7.84
CA THR A 165 -14.12 -9.27 8.16
C THR A 165 -14.95 -10.29 7.40
N TRP A 166 -14.31 -11.11 6.58
CA TRP A 166 -14.91 -12.31 5.98
C TRP A 166 -14.73 -13.46 6.97
N TRP A 167 -15.82 -13.98 7.50
CA TRP A 167 -15.79 -15.05 8.49
C TRP A 167 -16.97 -15.99 8.30
N ASN A 168 -16.72 -17.31 8.31
CA ASN A 168 -17.74 -18.33 8.09
C ASN A 168 -18.63 -18.06 6.86
N ASN A 169 -18.00 -17.70 5.74
CA ASN A 169 -18.65 -17.37 4.46
C ASN A 169 -19.65 -16.21 4.53
N THR A 170 -19.44 -15.25 5.43
CA THR A 170 -20.30 -14.06 5.57
C THR A 170 -19.44 -12.82 5.83
N TRP A 171 -19.89 -11.68 5.29
CA TRP A 171 -19.31 -10.37 5.62
C TRP A 171 -19.75 -9.94 7.02
N CYS A 172 -18.80 -9.52 7.85
CA CYS A 172 -19.03 -9.13 9.22
C CYS A 172 -18.44 -7.75 9.51
N ARG A 173 -19.13 -6.97 10.33
CA ARG A 173 -18.59 -5.77 10.98
C ARG A 173 -17.76 -6.19 12.20
N PRO A 174 -16.45 -5.95 12.21
CA PRO A 174 -15.62 -6.27 13.37
C PRO A 174 -15.90 -5.31 14.53
N HIS A 175 -15.77 -5.82 15.75
CA HIS A 175 -15.81 -5.05 16.98
C HIS A 175 -14.49 -5.18 17.74
N GLN A 176 -14.23 -4.19 18.61
CA GLN A 176 -13.07 -4.17 19.50
C GLN A 176 -11.75 -4.31 18.72
N SER A 177 -10.98 -5.37 18.98
CA SER A 177 -9.69 -5.67 18.36
C SER A 177 -9.77 -6.79 17.30
N THR A 178 -10.98 -7.19 16.91
CA THR A 178 -11.19 -8.16 15.82
C THR A 178 -10.61 -7.60 14.52
N PRO A 179 -9.65 -8.29 13.87
CA PRO A 179 -9.06 -7.77 12.65
C PRO A 179 -10.04 -7.79 11.48
N THR A 180 -10.02 -6.74 10.67
CA THR A 180 -10.54 -6.78 9.30
C THR A 180 -9.69 -7.72 8.45
N THR A 181 -10.28 -8.27 7.39
CA THR A 181 -9.63 -9.21 6.45
C THR A 181 -9.62 -8.71 5.02
N HIS A 182 -10.49 -7.76 4.68
CA HIS A 182 -10.63 -7.24 3.32
C HIS A 182 -10.79 -5.73 3.37
N ILE A 183 -10.21 -5.06 2.38
CA ILE A 183 -10.35 -3.63 2.13
C ILE A 183 -11.33 -3.46 0.97
N PHE A 184 -12.32 -2.60 1.18
CA PHE A 184 -13.36 -2.27 0.21
C PHE A 184 -13.04 -0.89 -0.36
N LYS A 185 -12.80 -0.83 -1.66
CA LYS A 185 -12.44 0.40 -2.37
C LYS A 185 -13.52 0.75 -3.39
N PRO A 186 -14.51 1.61 -3.04
CA PRO A 186 -15.47 2.13 -4.00
C PRO A 186 -14.80 2.98 -5.09
N PRO A 187 -15.49 3.25 -6.21
CA PRO A 187 -15.03 4.18 -7.24
C PRO A 187 -14.55 5.51 -6.67
N ILE A 188 -13.39 5.97 -7.13
CA ILE A 188 -12.91 7.31 -6.82
C ILE A 188 -13.87 8.29 -7.50
N ARG A 189 -14.50 9.17 -6.72
CA ARG A 189 -15.48 10.10 -7.29
C ARG A 189 -14.78 11.14 -8.17
N HIS A 190 -15.50 11.58 -9.20
CA HIS A 190 -15.08 12.68 -10.06
C HIS A 190 -14.83 13.93 -9.20
N HIS A 191 -13.66 14.54 -9.39
CA HIS A 191 -13.32 15.80 -8.75
C HIS A 191 -13.40 16.93 -9.77
N GLU A 192 -14.40 17.81 -9.62
CA GLU A 192 -14.68 18.89 -10.58
C GLU A 192 -13.47 19.80 -10.83
N ASN A 193 -12.63 20.01 -9.82
CA ASN A 193 -11.41 20.81 -9.90
C ASN A 193 -10.33 20.17 -10.80
N LEU A 194 -10.26 18.84 -10.86
CA LEU A 194 -9.25 18.12 -11.65
C LEU A 194 -9.67 17.90 -13.10
N ARG A 195 -10.98 18.03 -13.42
CA ARG A 195 -11.54 17.69 -14.74
C ARG A 195 -11.14 16.29 -15.21
N ILE A 196 -11.02 15.35 -14.28
CA ILE A 196 -10.70 13.94 -14.51
C ILE A 196 -11.80 13.11 -13.87
N ASP A 197 -12.36 12.19 -14.64
CA ASP A 197 -13.28 11.18 -14.15
C ASP A 197 -12.52 9.91 -13.76
N LEU A 198 -12.49 9.63 -12.45
CA LEU A 198 -11.86 8.44 -11.88
C LEU A 198 -12.88 7.39 -11.45
N SER A 199 -14.15 7.51 -11.89
CA SER A 199 -15.22 6.57 -11.55
C SER A 199 -14.95 5.13 -12.01
N SER A 200 -14.05 4.93 -12.98
CA SER A 200 -13.59 3.61 -13.42
C SER A 200 -12.46 3.02 -12.56
N SER A 201 -12.13 3.58 -11.38
CA SER A 201 -10.98 3.14 -10.59
C SER A 201 -11.07 1.68 -10.13
N VAL A 202 -12.28 1.16 -9.89
CA VAL A 202 -12.54 -0.24 -9.50
C VAL A 202 -12.11 -1.19 -10.63
N ASP A 203 -12.61 -0.95 -11.84
CA ASP A 203 -12.29 -1.74 -13.02
C ASP A 203 -10.81 -1.65 -13.39
N ASN A 204 -10.26 -0.44 -13.28
CA ASN A 204 -8.86 -0.16 -13.61
C ASN A 204 -7.91 -0.92 -12.69
N GLU A 205 -8.08 -0.79 -11.38
CA GLU A 205 -7.21 -1.47 -10.41
C GLU A 205 -7.35 -2.99 -10.50
N TRP A 206 -8.58 -3.51 -10.58
CA TRP A 206 -8.79 -4.95 -10.77
C TRP A 206 -8.07 -5.48 -12.01
N PHE A 207 -8.24 -4.81 -13.16
CA PHE A 207 -7.62 -5.23 -14.41
C PHE A 207 -6.09 -5.21 -14.34
N CYS A 208 -5.51 -4.17 -13.71
CA CYS A 208 -4.06 -4.08 -13.50
C CYS A 208 -3.52 -5.21 -12.62
N LEU A 209 -4.18 -5.51 -11.49
CA LEU A 209 -3.76 -6.59 -10.60
C LEU A 209 -3.93 -7.96 -11.26
N ALA A 210 -5.06 -8.22 -11.91
CA ALA A 210 -5.30 -9.46 -12.63
C ALA A 210 -4.29 -9.68 -13.77
N PHE A 211 -4.00 -8.64 -14.56
CA PHE A 211 -2.98 -8.70 -15.60
C PHE A 211 -1.58 -9.00 -15.04
N MET A 212 -1.20 -8.35 -13.94
CA MET A 212 0.07 -8.64 -13.27
C MET A 212 0.14 -10.07 -12.76
N ARG A 213 -0.96 -10.61 -12.21
CA ARG A 213 -1.04 -12.01 -11.77
C ARG A 213 -0.83 -12.99 -12.93
N HIS A 214 -1.45 -12.72 -14.09
CA HIS A 214 -1.25 -13.53 -15.30
C HIS A 214 0.15 -13.39 -15.92
N LEU A 215 0.95 -12.41 -15.46
CA LEU A 215 2.39 -12.30 -15.73
C LEU A 215 3.27 -12.93 -14.64
N ASP A 216 2.71 -13.83 -13.82
CA ASP A 216 3.39 -14.52 -12.72
C ASP A 216 3.97 -13.58 -11.64
N ILE A 217 3.34 -12.41 -11.47
CA ILE A 217 3.68 -11.47 -10.40
C ILE A 217 2.73 -11.70 -9.22
N THR A 218 3.30 -11.89 -8.03
CA THR A 218 2.52 -12.00 -6.79
C THR A 218 1.85 -10.66 -6.46
N VAL A 219 0.52 -10.59 -6.56
CA VAL A 219 -0.29 -9.41 -6.26
C VAL A 219 -1.30 -9.70 -5.15
N ALA A 220 -1.83 -8.65 -4.53
CA ALA A 220 -2.98 -8.76 -3.64
C ALA A 220 -4.18 -9.34 -4.40
N GLN A 221 -4.89 -10.30 -3.79
CA GLN A 221 -6.11 -10.86 -4.38
C GLN A 221 -7.20 -9.80 -4.34
N ALA A 222 -7.89 -9.62 -5.46
CA ALA A 222 -8.94 -8.61 -5.58
C ALA A 222 -10.07 -9.09 -6.50
N GLU A 223 -11.30 -8.78 -6.11
CA GLU A 223 -12.50 -9.06 -6.89
C GLU A 223 -13.38 -7.81 -7.03
N ILE A 224 -14.05 -7.67 -8.18
CA ILE A 224 -15.11 -6.68 -8.35
C ILE A 224 -16.40 -7.27 -7.79
N ALA A 225 -16.96 -6.64 -6.76
CA ALA A 225 -18.22 -7.03 -6.17
C ALA A 225 -19.28 -5.92 -6.35
N GLN A 226 -20.54 -6.34 -6.30
CA GLN A 226 -21.70 -5.46 -6.30
C GLN A 226 -22.54 -5.76 -5.05
N PHE A 227 -22.83 -4.72 -4.26
CA PHE A 227 -23.75 -4.79 -3.12
C PHE A 227 -24.85 -3.74 -3.35
N GLU A 228 -26.07 -4.17 -3.66
CA GLU A 228 -27.12 -3.27 -4.14
C GLU A 228 -26.63 -2.32 -5.26
N ASP A 229 -26.56 -1.01 -5.00
CA ASP A 229 -26.10 0.04 -5.92
C ASP A 229 -24.59 0.36 -5.79
N GLN A 230 -23.89 -0.28 -4.86
CA GLN A 230 -22.47 -0.06 -4.62
C GLN A 230 -21.59 -1.08 -5.35
N LYS A 231 -21.00 -0.66 -6.48
CA LYS A 231 -19.86 -1.34 -7.10
C LYS A 231 -18.59 -1.07 -6.29
N VAL A 232 -17.79 -2.08 -6.03
CA VAL A 232 -16.60 -1.95 -5.16
C VAL A 232 -15.51 -2.95 -5.56
N LEU A 233 -14.24 -2.55 -5.38
CA LEU A 233 -13.12 -3.49 -5.39
C LEU A 233 -12.93 -4.05 -3.98
N VAL A 234 -13.04 -5.36 -3.82
CA VAL A 234 -12.78 -6.06 -2.57
C VAL A 234 -11.38 -6.66 -2.64
N VAL A 235 -10.47 -6.17 -1.82
CA VAL A 235 -9.05 -6.59 -1.79
C VAL A 235 -8.77 -7.38 -0.52
N GLU A 236 -8.30 -8.63 -0.66
CA GLU A 236 -7.88 -9.45 0.47
C GLU A 236 -6.61 -8.88 1.11
N ARG A 237 -6.65 -8.74 2.43
CA ARG A 237 -5.51 -8.25 3.20
C ARG A 237 -4.46 -9.36 3.37
N PHE A 238 -3.34 -9.21 2.67
CA PHE A 238 -2.18 -10.10 2.81
C PHE A 238 -1.39 -9.89 4.12
N ASP A 239 -1.73 -8.86 4.93
CA ASP A 239 -1.25 -8.69 6.30
C ASP A 239 -2.16 -9.38 7.34
N ARG A 240 -3.02 -10.30 6.90
CA ARG A 240 -3.94 -11.08 7.74
C ARG A 240 -3.86 -12.55 7.34
N ARG A 241 -4.03 -13.44 8.32
CA ARG A 241 -4.13 -14.88 8.10
C ARG A 241 -5.26 -15.47 8.92
N LEU A 242 -6.29 -15.98 8.24
CA LEU A 242 -7.39 -16.68 8.87
C LEU A 242 -6.89 -18.03 9.43
N GLN A 243 -7.26 -18.33 10.66
CA GLN A 243 -7.16 -19.66 11.25
C GLN A 243 -8.55 -20.15 11.64
N ARG A 244 -8.66 -21.37 12.15
CA ARG A 244 -9.94 -21.98 12.54
C ARG A 244 -10.73 -21.12 13.53
N ASP A 245 -10.05 -20.58 14.55
CA ASP A 245 -10.70 -19.93 15.69
C ASP A 245 -10.23 -18.48 15.91
N ASN A 246 -9.32 -17.96 15.08
CA ASN A 246 -8.79 -16.61 15.19
C ASN A 246 -8.39 -16.03 13.82
N ILE A 247 -8.03 -14.76 13.81
CA ILE A 247 -7.42 -14.07 12.66
C ILE A 247 -6.10 -13.48 13.14
N LEU A 248 -4.99 -13.96 12.59
CA LEU A 248 -3.66 -13.45 12.91
C LEU A 248 -3.35 -12.22 12.08
N ARG A 249 -2.79 -11.19 12.71
CA ARG A 249 -2.17 -10.07 11.99
C ARG A 249 -0.72 -10.41 11.67
N LEU A 250 -0.30 -10.16 10.44
CA LEU A 250 1.06 -10.41 9.97
C LEU A 250 1.84 -9.09 9.97
N PRO A 251 3.04 -9.05 10.58
CA PRO A 251 3.85 -7.84 10.58
C PRO A 251 4.25 -7.43 9.17
N GLN A 252 4.00 -6.16 8.85
CA GLN A 252 4.29 -5.57 7.55
C GLN A 252 4.64 -4.10 7.75
N GLU A 253 5.50 -3.57 6.87
CA GLU A 253 5.75 -2.14 6.73
C GLU A 253 6.01 -1.76 5.26
N ASP A 254 5.77 -0.51 4.90
CA ASP A 254 6.10 0.04 3.59
C ASP A 254 7.58 0.47 3.47
N PHE A 255 8.08 0.77 2.27
CA PHE A 255 9.49 1.16 2.11
C PHE A 255 9.82 2.55 2.67
N CYS A 256 8.85 3.44 2.88
CA CYS A 256 9.09 4.67 3.64
C CYS A 256 9.38 4.32 5.09
N GLN A 257 8.58 3.45 5.71
CA GLN A 257 8.79 2.97 7.08
C GLN A 257 10.11 2.20 7.22
N ALA A 258 10.38 1.25 6.32
CA ALA A 258 11.59 0.43 6.38
C ALA A 258 12.88 1.26 6.27
N LEU A 259 12.84 2.36 5.52
CA LEU A 259 13.96 3.30 5.33
C LEU A 259 13.92 4.51 6.28
N GLY A 260 12.96 4.59 7.20
CA GLY A 260 12.85 5.67 8.19
C GLY A 260 12.44 7.04 7.60
N MET A 261 11.75 7.04 6.46
CA MET A 261 11.31 8.23 5.73
C MET A 261 9.88 8.64 6.10
N ALA A 262 9.65 9.94 6.29
CA ALA A 262 8.32 10.48 6.57
C ALA A 262 7.37 10.35 5.37
N SER A 263 6.06 10.27 5.64
CA SER A 263 5.03 10.05 4.61
C SER A 263 5.06 11.13 3.50
N GLY A 264 5.27 12.40 3.85
CA GLY A 264 5.34 13.51 2.89
C GLY A 264 6.46 13.37 1.85
N SER A 265 7.45 12.52 2.10
CA SER A 265 8.56 12.22 1.19
C SER A 265 8.36 10.87 0.50
N LYS A 266 7.14 10.43 0.19
CA LYS A 266 6.92 9.14 -0.50
C LYS A 266 7.39 9.08 -1.96
N TYR A 267 7.37 10.22 -2.65
CA TYR A 267 7.81 10.33 -4.06
C TYR A 267 9.29 10.65 -4.15
N GLU A 268 9.99 10.01 -5.10
CA GLU A 268 11.42 10.26 -5.32
C GLU A 268 11.71 11.73 -5.70
N GLU A 269 10.81 12.39 -6.43
CA GLU A 269 10.97 13.82 -6.75
C GLU A 269 10.93 14.74 -5.51
N ASN A 270 10.34 14.27 -4.42
CA ASN A 270 10.25 14.99 -3.14
C ASN A 270 11.25 14.44 -2.09
N GLY A 271 12.31 13.77 -2.54
CA GLY A 271 13.35 13.22 -1.68
C GLY A 271 13.05 11.84 -1.09
N GLY A 272 12.02 11.16 -1.60
CA GLY A 272 11.67 9.81 -1.20
C GLY A 272 12.57 8.70 -1.74
N PRO A 273 12.42 7.47 -1.24
CA PRO A 273 13.14 6.31 -1.75
C PRO A 273 12.86 6.08 -3.24
N GLY A 274 13.94 6.06 -4.05
CA GLY A 274 13.89 5.58 -5.43
C GLY A 274 14.23 4.10 -5.54
N ALA A 275 14.19 3.57 -6.77
CA ALA A 275 14.42 2.15 -7.04
C ALA A 275 15.77 1.62 -6.51
N ALA A 276 16.83 2.43 -6.52
CA ALA A 276 18.15 2.03 -6.02
C ALA A 276 18.15 1.73 -4.51
N ALA A 277 17.50 2.59 -3.70
CA ALA A 277 17.41 2.40 -2.26
C ALA A 277 16.57 1.17 -1.91
N ILE A 278 15.49 0.93 -2.67
CA ILE A 278 14.64 -0.26 -2.53
C ILE A 278 15.42 -1.52 -2.89
N MET A 279 16.17 -1.51 -3.99
CA MET A 279 16.99 -2.66 -4.41
C MET A 279 18.12 -2.99 -3.43
N ASP A 280 18.73 -1.96 -2.83
CA ASP A 280 19.74 -2.13 -1.77
C ASP A 280 19.11 -2.77 -0.52
N LEU A 281 17.95 -2.29 -0.08
CA LEU A 281 17.22 -2.91 1.03
C LEU A 281 16.86 -4.38 0.70
N LEU A 282 16.29 -4.64 -0.47
CA LEU A 282 15.91 -5.99 -0.90
C LEU A 282 17.11 -6.94 -1.07
N SER A 283 18.34 -6.44 -1.21
CA SER A 283 19.54 -7.29 -1.20
C SER A 283 19.77 -8.01 0.14
N HIS A 284 19.13 -7.53 1.21
CA HIS A 284 19.14 -8.11 2.54
C HIS A 284 17.87 -8.92 2.87
N SER A 285 16.95 -9.10 1.91
CA SER A 285 15.77 -9.95 2.08
C SER A 285 16.19 -11.41 2.26
N SER A 286 15.40 -12.17 3.03
CA SER A 286 15.56 -13.63 3.13
C SER A 286 15.36 -14.36 1.79
N ASN A 287 14.77 -13.68 0.79
CA ASN A 287 14.60 -14.13 -0.59
C ASN A 287 15.18 -13.13 -1.61
N ALA A 288 16.35 -12.55 -1.28
CA ALA A 288 16.93 -11.40 -1.97
C ALA A 288 16.94 -11.47 -3.51
N TYR A 289 17.33 -12.61 -4.09
CA TYR A 289 17.39 -12.74 -5.55
C TYR A 289 16.00 -12.58 -6.19
N ALA A 290 15.02 -13.38 -5.76
CA ALA A 290 13.68 -13.34 -6.33
C ALA A 290 12.93 -12.04 -6.00
N ASP A 291 13.10 -11.48 -4.79
CA ASP A 291 12.45 -10.21 -4.43
C ASP A 291 12.98 -9.03 -5.27
N ARG A 292 14.29 -9.00 -5.56
CA ARG A 292 14.90 -7.99 -6.44
C ARG A 292 14.42 -8.13 -7.89
N LEU A 293 14.31 -9.36 -8.39
CA LEU A 293 13.77 -9.61 -9.73
C LEU A 293 12.29 -9.23 -9.82
N ALA A 294 11.48 -9.62 -8.83
CA ALA A 294 10.06 -9.28 -8.78
C ALA A 294 9.84 -7.76 -8.72
N PHE A 295 10.61 -7.05 -7.89
CA PHE A 295 10.55 -5.59 -7.84
C PHE A 295 10.92 -4.97 -9.19
N PHE A 296 12.02 -5.39 -9.82
CA PHE A 296 12.40 -4.87 -11.14
C PHE A 296 11.35 -5.18 -12.22
N GLN A 297 10.83 -6.41 -12.28
CA GLN A 297 9.76 -6.80 -13.20
C GLN A 297 8.52 -5.92 -13.00
N SER A 298 8.12 -5.65 -11.75
CA SER A 298 6.98 -4.76 -11.45
C SER A 298 7.19 -3.34 -11.99
N GLN A 299 8.41 -2.79 -11.92
CA GLN A 299 8.71 -1.45 -12.45
C GLN A 299 8.55 -1.40 -13.97
N VAL A 300 8.98 -2.44 -14.68
CA VAL A 300 8.78 -2.55 -16.13
C VAL A 300 7.28 -2.66 -16.45
N VAL A 301 6.52 -3.46 -15.69
CA VAL A 301 5.07 -3.61 -15.89
C VAL A 301 4.32 -2.31 -15.56
N PHE A 302 4.71 -1.57 -14.53
CA PHE A 302 4.16 -0.25 -14.23
C PHE A 302 4.36 0.72 -15.39
N TRP A 303 5.51 0.66 -16.05
CA TRP A 303 5.72 1.42 -17.28
C TRP A 303 4.87 0.93 -18.46
N LEU A 304 4.70 -0.39 -18.64
CA LEU A 304 3.79 -0.92 -19.68
C LEU A 304 2.36 -0.43 -19.48
N LEU A 305 1.88 -0.44 -18.23
CA LEU A 305 0.54 -0.01 -17.82
C LEU A 305 0.36 1.51 -17.72
N ALA A 306 1.43 2.30 -17.85
CA ALA A 306 1.41 3.71 -17.45
C ALA A 306 0.86 3.91 -16.01
N ALA A 307 1.22 3.00 -15.11
CA ALA A 307 0.96 3.09 -13.67
C ALA A 307 1.99 4.03 -13.05
N ILE A 308 1.62 5.32 -12.98
CA ILE A 308 2.53 6.42 -12.67
C ILE A 308 2.70 6.68 -11.17
N ASP A 309 1.93 6.01 -10.34
CA ASP A 309 1.83 6.28 -8.90
C ASP A 309 2.49 5.21 -8.02
N GLY A 310 3.36 4.39 -8.59
CA GLY A 310 4.15 3.37 -7.89
C GLY A 310 5.26 3.97 -7.02
N HIS A 311 4.91 4.73 -5.99
CA HIS A 311 5.84 5.36 -5.04
C HIS A 311 6.23 4.43 -3.88
N ALA A 312 7.16 4.84 -3.02
CA ALA A 312 7.73 3.96 -1.98
C ALA A 312 6.70 3.37 -0.98
N LYS A 313 5.56 4.03 -0.76
CA LYS A 313 4.47 3.49 0.06
C LYS A 313 3.59 2.41 -0.61
N ASN A 314 3.71 2.19 -1.92
CA ASN A 314 2.95 1.15 -2.65
C ASN A 314 3.73 -0.18 -2.76
N PHE A 315 4.84 -0.26 -2.03
CA PHE A 315 5.63 -1.47 -1.89
C PHE A 315 5.81 -1.72 -0.39
N SER A 316 5.70 -2.97 0.03
CA SER A 316 5.87 -3.35 1.41
C SER A 316 6.74 -4.59 1.57
N ILE A 317 7.23 -4.78 2.79
CA ILE A 317 7.92 -5.99 3.23
C ILE A 317 7.15 -6.61 4.40
N SER A 318 7.10 -7.94 4.43
CA SER A 318 6.66 -8.72 5.58
C SER A 318 7.82 -8.90 6.55
N LEU A 319 7.58 -8.76 7.85
CA LEU A 319 8.58 -8.95 8.89
C LEU A 319 8.35 -10.31 9.59
N ASN A 320 9.19 -11.27 9.22
CA ASN A 320 9.15 -12.63 9.73
C ASN A 320 10.22 -12.84 10.82
N ALA A 321 10.18 -13.97 11.52
CA ALA A 321 11.20 -14.29 12.53
C ALA A 321 12.57 -14.56 11.90
N ASP A 322 12.58 -15.04 10.66
CA ASP A 322 13.75 -15.39 9.85
C ASP A 322 14.28 -14.23 8.98
N GLY A 323 13.72 -13.02 9.11
CA GLY A 323 14.08 -11.85 8.33
C GLY A 323 12.87 -11.22 7.67
N PHE A 324 13.06 -10.55 6.54
CA PHE A 324 11.96 -9.93 5.79
C PHE A 324 11.91 -10.42 4.36
N ARG A 325 10.76 -10.21 3.70
CA ARG A 325 10.49 -10.52 2.29
C ARG A 325 9.54 -9.50 1.69
N LEU A 326 9.66 -9.24 0.39
CA LEU A 326 8.71 -8.42 -0.36
C LEU A 326 7.29 -8.99 -0.23
N THR A 327 6.29 -8.14 0.00
CA THR A 327 4.88 -8.53 0.02
C THR A 327 4.33 -8.61 -1.41
N PRO A 328 3.11 -9.14 -1.60
CA PRO A 328 2.39 -8.96 -2.86
C PRO A 328 2.29 -7.47 -3.25
N PHE A 329 2.28 -7.17 -4.55
CA PHE A 329 2.03 -5.82 -5.05
C PHE A 329 0.54 -5.44 -4.94
N TYR A 330 0.26 -4.16 -4.73
CA TYR A 330 -1.08 -3.63 -4.51
C TYR A 330 -1.17 -2.18 -5.00
N ASP A 331 -2.38 -1.62 -5.05
CA ASP A 331 -2.62 -0.21 -5.40
C ASP A 331 -2.05 0.18 -6.77
N VAL A 332 -2.32 -0.63 -7.80
CA VAL A 332 -1.83 -0.41 -9.17
C VAL A 332 -2.96 0.12 -10.04
N ILE A 333 -2.85 1.37 -10.48
CA ILE A 333 -3.83 2.02 -11.36
C ILE A 333 -3.13 2.55 -12.61
N SER A 334 -3.65 2.16 -13.78
CA SER A 334 -3.21 2.66 -15.07
C SER A 334 -3.73 4.08 -15.35
N ALA A 335 -2.89 4.93 -15.93
CA ALA A 335 -3.30 6.23 -16.41
C ALA A 335 -3.98 6.21 -17.80
N TYR A 336 -3.94 5.10 -18.55
CA TYR A 336 -4.45 5.05 -19.94
C TYR A 336 -5.93 5.47 -20.09
N PRO A 337 -6.87 4.98 -19.26
CA PRO A 337 -8.29 5.37 -19.37
C PRO A 337 -8.53 6.87 -19.19
N TYR A 338 -7.58 7.56 -18.54
CA TYR A 338 -7.69 8.96 -18.17
C TYR A 338 -6.89 9.90 -19.08
N PHE A 339 -6.23 9.37 -20.12
CA PHE A 339 -5.45 10.19 -21.04
C PHE A 339 -6.33 11.23 -21.77
N GLY A 340 -5.86 12.48 -21.77
CA GLY A 340 -6.60 13.60 -22.36
C GLY A 340 -7.62 14.25 -21.43
N GLN A 341 -7.86 13.67 -20.26
CA GLN A 341 -8.68 14.28 -19.22
C GLN A 341 -7.82 15.15 -18.30
N GLY A 342 -8.36 16.30 -17.87
CA GLY A 342 -7.67 17.28 -17.02
C GLY A 342 -6.21 17.53 -17.41
N ASN A 343 -5.31 17.24 -16.48
CA ASN A 343 -3.86 17.39 -16.67
C ASN A 343 -3.12 16.10 -17.08
N ILE A 344 -3.83 14.99 -17.29
CA ILE A 344 -3.25 13.69 -17.68
C ILE A 344 -2.99 13.70 -19.17
N GLN A 345 -1.91 14.37 -19.56
CA GLN A 345 -1.41 14.36 -20.93
C GLN A 345 -0.26 13.35 -21.03
N ARG A 346 -0.28 12.56 -22.10
CA ARG A 346 0.75 11.55 -22.40
C ARG A 346 2.18 12.08 -22.27
N GLN A 347 2.42 13.34 -22.68
CA GLN A 347 3.74 13.97 -22.64
C GLN A 347 4.14 14.52 -21.27
N LYS A 348 3.19 14.64 -20.33
CA LYS A 348 3.39 15.28 -19.03
C LYS A 348 3.49 14.28 -17.87
N ILE A 349 2.92 13.08 -18.03
CA ILE A 349 2.96 12.06 -16.99
C ILE A 349 4.39 11.55 -16.75
N LYS A 350 4.70 11.29 -15.48
CA LYS A 350 6.01 10.86 -14.99
C LYS A 350 5.85 9.57 -14.19
N MET A 351 6.83 8.68 -14.27
CA MET A 351 6.93 7.55 -13.35
C MET A 351 7.25 8.06 -11.94
N ALA A 352 6.73 7.41 -10.89
CA ALA A 352 7.04 7.80 -9.51
C ALA A 352 8.53 7.64 -9.15
N MET A 353 9.19 6.63 -9.72
CA MET A 353 10.62 6.36 -9.59
C MET A 353 11.34 6.56 -10.93
N LYS A 354 12.55 7.10 -10.90
CA LYS A 354 13.39 7.40 -12.07
C LYS A 354 13.98 6.12 -12.67
N VAL A 355 14.03 6.09 -14.00
CA VAL A 355 14.73 5.06 -14.77
C VAL A 355 16.09 5.60 -15.19
N HIS A 356 17.16 4.90 -14.80
CA HIS A 356 18.53 5.32 -15.04
C HIS A 356 19.14 4.60 -16.24
N SER A 357 19.66 5.36 -17.20
CA SER A 357 20.56 4.89 -18.25
C SER A 357 21.76 5.85 -18.34
N LYS A 358 22.33 6.08 -19.54
CA LYS A 358 23.28 7.20 -19.75
C LYS A 358 22.75 8.55 -19.24
N ASN A 359 21.44 8.78 -19.37
CA ASN A 359 20.70 9.89 -18.79
C ASN A 359 19.60 9.33 -17.89
N THR A 360 19.10 10.16 -16.97
CA THR A 360 17.97 9.80 -16.11
C THR A 360 16.64 10.18 -16.78
N HIS A 361 15.67 9.28 -16.73
CA HIS A 361 14.35 9.44 -17.33
C HIS A 361 13.26 9.42 -16.27
N TYR A 362 12.31 10.33 -16.40
CA TYR A 362 11.15 10.42 -15.51
C TYR A 362 9.84 10.46 -16.28
N ARG A 363 9.81 11.16 -17.41
CA ARG A 363 8.64 11.21 -18.29
C ARG A 363 8.39 9.84 -18.90
N TRP A 364 7.20 9.32 -18.69
CA TRP A 364 6.81 7.97 -19.10
C TRP A 364 7.03 7.75 -20.62
N HIS A 365 6.70 8.75 -21.44
CA HIS A 365 6.77 8.61 -22.90
C HIS A 365 8.19 8.52 -23.46
N ASP A 366 9.19 9.08 -22.76
CA ASP A 366 10.61 9.10 -23.14
C ASP A 366 11.32 7.78 -22.80
N ILE A 367 10.71 6.95 -21.95
CA ILE A 367 11.26 5.65 -21.56
C ILE A 367 11.07 4.64 -22.70
N THR A 368 12.10 3.83 -22.91
CA THR A 368 12.20 2.78 -23.94
C THR A 368 12.87 1.55 -23.32
N ALA A 369 12.78 0.40 -23.99
CA ALA A 369 13.32 -0.86 -23.45
C ALA A 369 14.82 -0.83 -23.17
N ARG A 370 15.62 -0.12 -23.98
CA ARG A 370 17.07 0.02 -23.72
C ARG A 370 17.36 0.74 -22.40
N HIS A 371 16.46 1.62 -21.95
CA HIS A 371 16.60 2.29 -20.67
C HIS A 371 16.37 1.30 -19.53
N TRP A 372 15.42 0.37 -19.68
CA TRP A 372 15.20 -0.71 -18.71
C TRP A 372 16.39 -1.68 -18.63
N LEU A 373 17.00 -2.03 -19.76
CA LEU A 373 18.22 -2.85 -19.76
C LEU A 373 19.36 -2.19 -18.97
N ALA A 374 19.64 -0.91 -19.26
CA ALA A 374 20.64 -0.15 -18.54
C ALA A 374 20.26 0.05 -17.05
N HIS A 375 18.98 0.20 -16.76
CA HIS A 375 18.49 0.40 -15.40
C HIS A 375 18.63 -0.85 -14.54
N GLY A 376 18.35 -2.04 -15.07
CA GLY A 376 18.57 -3.30 -14.36
C GLY A 376 20.03 -3.46 -13.92
N ILE A 377 20.97 -3.17 -14.82
CA ILE A 377 22.41 -3.17 -14.53
C ILE A 377 22.76 -2.11 -13.48
N TYR A 378 22.22 -0.89 -13.60
CA TYR A 378 22.40 0.17 -12.61
C TYR A 378 21.92 -0.24 -11.20
N LEU A 379 20.84 -1.02 -11.11
CA LEU A 379 20.29 -1.56 -9.87
C LEU A 379 21.03 -2.83 -9.38
N GLY A 380 22.11 -3.22 -10.06
CA GLY A 380 22.94 -4.36 -9.70
C GLY A 380 22.35 -5.72 -10.07
N LEU A 381 21.46 -5.79 -11.06
CA LEU A 381 21.04 -7.05 -11.69
C LEU A 381 22.02 -7.43 -12.81
N SER A 382 22.09 -8.72 -13.13
CA SER A 382 22.85 -9.16 -14.30
C SER A 382 22.15 -8.72 -15.59
N GLN A 383 22.92 -8.57 -16.66
CA GLN A 383 22.37 -8.29 -17.98
C GLN A 383 21.43 -9.42 -18.43
N ASP A 384 21.79 -10.69 -18.14
CA ASP A 384 21.01 -11.87 -18.52
C ASP A 384 19.66 -11.93 -17.80
N ASP A 385 19.63 -11.66 -16.49
CA ASP A 385 18.37 -11.58 -15.73
C ASP A 385 17.46 -10.48 -16.30
N THR A 386 18.04 -9.32 -16.60
CA THR A 386 17.31 -8.17 -17.13
C THR A 386 16.72 -8.47 -18.51
N LEU A 387 17.51 -9.08 -19.40
CA LEU A 387 17.04 -9.51 -20.72
C LEU A 387 15.97 -10.61 -20.62
N SER A 388 16.15 -11.55 -19.70
CA SER A 388 15.19 -12.65 -19.47
C SER A 388 13.83 -12.10 -19.05
N ILE A 389 13.79 -11.12 -18.13
CA ILE A 389 12.54 -10.44 -17.74
C ILE A 389 11.91 -9.71 -18.93
N LEU A 390 12.69 -8.96 -19.70
CA LEU A 390 12.17 -8.22 -20.86
C LEU A 390 11.63 -9.16 -21.95
N SER A 391 12.29 -10.29 -22.20
CA SER A 391 11.82 -11.33 -23.13
C SER A 391 10.54 -11.97 -22.62
N PHE A 392 10.54 -12.44 -21.36
CA PHE A 392 9.37 -13.06 -20.73
C PHE A 392 8.12 -12.16 -20.82
N LEU A 393 8.26 -10.88 -20.47
CA LEU A 393 7.14 -9.94 -20.58
C LEU A 393 6.69 -9.80 -22.03
N THR A 394 7.61 -9.65 -22.97
CA THR A 394 7.27 -9.50 -24.39
C THR A 394 6.50 -10.71 -24.93
N ASP A 395 6.89 -11.92 -24.54
CA ASP A 395 6.30 -13.17 -25.01
C ASP A 395 4.92 -13.43 -24.37
N ASN A 396 4.69 -12.95 -23.15
CA ASN A 396 3.49 -13.30 -22.37
C ASN A 396 2.43 -12.19 -22.25
N ILE A 397 2.72 -10.93 -22.59
CA ILE A 397 1.76 -9.81 -22.46
C ILE A 397 0.42 -10.10 -23.16
N GLU A 398 0.43 -10.62 -24.39
CA GLU A 398 -0.81 -10.87 -25.14
C GLU A 398 -1.66 -11.98 -24.51
N THR A 399 -1.02 -13.07 -24.11
CA THR A 399 -1.67 -14.18 -23.39
C THR A 399 -2.24 -13.71 -22.06
N ALA A 400 -1.45 -12.96 -21.28
CA ALA A 400 -1.89 -12.44 -19.98
C ALA A 400 -3.07 -11.48 -20.10
N LEU A 401 -3.09 -10.61 -21.13
CA LEU A 401 -4.24 -9.74 -21.42
C LEU A 401 -5.48 -10.57 -21.75
N ALA A 402 -5.36 -11.59 -22.62
CA ALA A 402 -6.48 -12.45 -22.98
C ALA A 402 -7.07 -13.17 -21.74
N GLN A 403 -6.21 -13.76 -20.91
CA GLN A 403 -6.61 -14.41 -19.66
C GLN A 403 -7.27 -13.44 -18.67
N THR A 404 -6.81 -12.18 -18.62
CA THR A 404 -7.42 -11.14 -17.79
C THR A 404 -8.86 -10.85 -18.23
N PHE A 405 -9.12 -10.77 -19.53
CA PHE A 405 -10.48 -10.58 -20.05
C PHE A 405 -11.37 -11.82 -19.83
N GLU A 406 -10.80 -13.03 -19.93
CA GLU A 406 -11.54 -14.28 -19.67
C GLU A 406 -11.97 -14.41 -18.21
N GLU A 407 -11.17 -13.88 -17.27
CA GLU A 407 -11.47 -13.89 -15.84
C GLU A 407 -12.52 -12.83 -15.44
N ALA A 408 -12.73 -11.81 -16.27
CA ALA A 408 -13.62 -10.70 -15.94
C ALA A 408 -15.05 -11.16 -15.67
N ASN A 409 -15.60 -10.71 -14.53
CA ASN A 409 -16.99 -10.99 -14.18
C ASN A 409 -17.95 -10.01 -14.87
N ALA A 410 -19.26 -10.25 -14.70
CA ALA A 410 -20.31 -9.46 -15.35
C ALA A 410 -20.38 -7.99 -14.91
N HIS A 411 -19.72 -7.61 -13.82
CA HIS A 411 -19.68 -6.23 -13.33
C HIS A 411 -18.51 -5.42 -13.91
N PHE A 412 -17.56 -6.07 -14.57
CA PHE A 412 -16.39 -5.42 -15.13
C PHE A 412 -16.73 -4.55 -16.36
N ASP A 413 -16.18 -3.33 -16.39
CA ASP A 413 -16.25 -2.47 -17.58
C ASP A 413 -15.15 -2.83 -18.59
N VAL A 414 -15.55 -3.55 -19.62
CA VAL A 414 -14.67 -3.99 -20.71
C VAL A 414 -13.97 -2.82 -21.40
N ALA A 415 -14.60 -1.64 -21.49
CA ALA A 415 -13.99 -0.49 -22.17
C ALA A 415 -12.74 0.01 -21.43
N VAL A 416 -12.76 -0.06 -20.08
CA VAL A 416 -11.61 0.28 -19.24
C VAL A 416 -10.46 -0.70 -19.50
N GLY A 417 -10.77 -2.00 -19.50
CA GLY A 417 -9.80 -3.05 -19.85
C GLY A 417 -9.21 -2.88 -21.24
N THR A 418 -10.05 -2.59 -22.25
CA THR A 418 -9.60 -2.36 -23.63
C THR A 418 -8.64 -1.17 -23.71
N SER A 419 -8.96 -0.05 -23.05
CA SER A 419 -8.08 1.13 -23.01
C SER A 419 -6.70 0.80 -22.42
N ILE A 420 -6.66 0.04 -21.33
CA ILE A 420 -5.41 -0.38 -20.68
C ILE A 420 -4.64 -1.35 -21.57
N ALA A 421 -5.31 -2.35 -22.15
CA ALA A 421 -4.73 -3.35 -23.03
C ALA A 421 -4.10 -2.73 -24.28
N ASP A 422 -4.82 -1.83 -24.95
CA ASP A 422 -4.32 -1.10 -26.13
C ASP A 422 -3.08 -0.27 -25.79
N GLY A 423 -3.09 0.40 -24.64
CA GLY A 423 -1.95 1.12 -24.11
C GLY A 423 -0.73 0.21 -23.87
N ALA A 424 -0.94 -0.91 -23.17
CA ALA A 424 0.10 -1.89 -22.88
C ALA A 424 0.69 -2.50 -24.16
N LEU A 425 -0.14 -2.90 -25.13
CA LEU A 425 0.30 -3.41 -26.43
C LEU A 425 1.05 -2.36 -27.26
N ALA A 426 0.59 -1.10 -27.22
CA ALA A 426 1.32 -0.01 -27.86
C ALA A 426 2.70 0.22 -27.21
N CYS A 427 2.80 0.06 -25.89
CA CYS A 427 4.06 0.14 -25.16
C CYS A 427 4.98 -1.06 -25.46
N LYS A 428 4.44 -2.29 -25.51
CA LYS A 428 5.14 -3.53 -25.89
C LYS A 428 5.91 -3.39 -27.21
N ARG A 429 5.35 -2.71 -28.22
CA ARG A 429 6.03 -2.47 -29.50
C ARG A 429 7.39 -1.78 -29.35
N LYS A 430 7.58 -0.96 -28.31
CA LYS A 430 8.88 -0.34 -27.98
C LYS A 430 9.91 -1.35 -27.45
N VAL A 431 9.45 -2.46 -26.87
CA VAL A 431 10.30 -3.54 -26.32
C VAL A 431 10.74 -4.49 -27.42
N VAL A 432 9.79 -4.93 -28.26
CA VAL A 432 10.07 -5.81 -29.41
C VAL A 432 11.13 -5.21 -30.34
N ALA A 433 11.08 -3.89 -30.58
CA ALA A 433 12.05 -3.19 -31.43
C ALA A 433 13.50 -3.29 -30.92
N LEU A 434 13.72 -3.50 -29.61
CA LEU A 434 15.05 -3.71 -29.04
C LEU A 434 15.49 -5.17 -29.14
N LEU A 435 14.60 -6.13 -28.86
CA LEU A 435 14.98 -7.55 -28.82
C LEU A 435 15.32 -8.10 -30.22
N ASN A 436 14.80 -7.45 -31.27
CA ASN A 436 15.08 -7.81 -32.66
C ASN A 436 16.30 -7.08 -33.26
N SER A 437 16.97 -6.20 -32.50
CA SER A 437 18.16 -5.45 -32.91
C SER A 437 19.41 -5.99 -32.24
#